data_AF-A0A6D0I9X6-F1
#
_entry.id   AF-A0A6D0I9X6-F1
#
_cell.length_a   1.000
_cell.length_b   1.000
_cell.length_c   1.000
_cell.angle_alpha   90.00
_cell.angle_beta   90.00
_cell.angle_gamma   90.00
#
_symmetry.space_group_name_H-M   'P 1'
#
loop_
_entity.id
_entity.type
_entity.pdbx_description
1 polymer ?
#
loop_
_entity_poly.entity_id
_entity_poly.type
_entity_poly.pdbx_seq_one_letter_code
_entity_poly.pdbx_strand_id
1 'polypeptide(L)'
;MVPSTFSRLKAARCLPVVLAALIFAGCGTHTPDQSTAYMQGTAQADSAFYLQQMQQSSDDTRINWQLLAIRALVKEGKTGQAVELFNQLPQELNDAQRREKTLLAVEIKLAQKDFAGAQNLLAKITPADLEQNQQARYWQAKIDASQGRPSIDLLRALIAQEPLLGAKEKQQNIDATWQALSSMTQEQANTLVINADENILQGWLDLQRVWFDNRNDPDMMKAGIADWQKRYPNNPGAKMLPTQLVNVKAFKPASTNKIALLLPLNGQAAVFGRTIQQGFEAAKNIGTQPVAAQVAAAPAADVAEQPQPQTVDGVASPAQASVSDLTGEQPAAQPVPVSAPAVTTAAVSAPANPSAELKIYDTSSQPLSQILSQVQQDGASIVVGPLLKNNVEELLKSNTPLNVLALNQPENIENRVNICYFALSPEDEARDAARHIRDQGKQAPLVLIPRSSLGDRVANAFAQEWQKLGGGTVLQQKFGSTSELRAGVNGGSGIALTGSPITPRATTDSGMTTNNPTLQTTPTDDQFTNNGGRVDAVYIVA
;
A
#
# COMPACT_ATOMS: atom_id res chain seq x y z
N MET A 1 41.11 18.91 102.33
CA MET A 1 41.97 18.47 101.21
C MET A 1 41.30 18.89 99.91
N VAL A 2 42.08 19.56 99.05
CA VAL A 2 41.88 19.96 97.65
C VAL A 2 40.93 21.16 97.35
N PRO A 3 41.46 22.23 96.74
CA PRO A 3 40.71 23.38 96.22
C PRO A 3 40.49 23.36 94.69
N SER A 4 39.43 24.07 94.27
CA SER A 4 39.21 24.97 93.12
C SER A 4 39.94 24.80 91.77
N THR A 5 39.19 24.90 90.65
CA THR A 5 39.38 25.97 89.64
C THR A 5 38.15 26.15 88.74
N PHE A 6 37.64 27.39 88.67
CA PHE A 6 36.72 27.89 87.64
C PHE A 6 37.54 28.37 86.43
N SER A 7 37.05 28.15 85.21
CA SER A 7 37.58 28.83 84.01
C SER A 7 36.45 29.49 83.23
N ARG A 8 36.43 30.82 83.25
CA ARG A 8 35.67 31.69 82.34
C ARG A 8 36.38 31.68 80.98
N LEU A 9 35.68 31.39 79.89
CA LEU A 9 36.17 31.66 78.54
C LEU A 9 35.27 32.67 77.82
N LYS A 10 35.96 33.64 77.22
CA LYS A 10 35.49 34.90 76.68
C LYS A 10 34.67 34.69 75.42
N ALA A 11 33.40 35.08 75.46
CA ALA A 11 32.68 35.52 74.28
C ALA A 11 33.25 36.87 73.80
N ALA A 12 33.04 37.17 72.51
CA ALA A 12 33.36 38.42 71.81
C ALA A 12 34.79 38.57 71.26
N ARG A 13 35.09 37.83 70.17
CA ARG A 13 36.02 38.33 69.12
C ARG A 13 35.98 37.64 67.74
N CYS A 14 34.97 36.80 67.44
CA CYS A 14 34.88 36.13 66.12
C CYS A 14 33.61 36.43 65.30
N LEU A 15 32.80 37.42 65.71
CA LEU A 15 31.58 37.77 64.96
C LEU A 15 31.80 38.42 63.58
N PRO A 16 32.89 39.18 63.29
CA PRO A 16 33.02 39.80 61.96
C PRO A 16 33.62 38.85 60.90
N VAL A 17 34.19 37.70 61.28
CA VAL A 17 34.79 36.74 60.33
C VAL A 17 33.75 35.75 59.77
N VAL A 18 32.70 35.45 60.55
CA VAL A 18 31.61 34.57 60.08
C VAL A 18 30.66 35.28 59.10
N LEU A 19 30.52 36.60 59.20
CA LEU A 19 29.68 37.38 58.27
C LEU A 19 30.35 37.62 56.91
N ALA A 20 31.68 37.65 56.84
CA ALA A 20 32.43 37.79 55.58
C ALA A 20 32.52 36.47 54.78
N ALA A 21 32.41 35.31 55.44
CA ALA A 21 32.40 34.00 54.78
C ALA A 21 31.06 33.68 54.07
N LEU A 22 29.96 34.37 54.41
CA LEU A 22 28.66 34.21 53.76
C LEU A 22 28.46 35.04 52.49
N ILE A 23 29.40 35.93 52.15
CA ILE A 23 29.31 36.79 50.94
C ILE A 23 30.12 36.22 49.76
N PHE A 24 31.03 35.25 50.00
CA PHE A 24 31.82 34.61 48.92
C PHE A 24 31.27 33.25 48.43
N ALA A 25 30.13 32.79 48.95
CA ALA A 25 29.40 31.63 48.41
C ALA A 25 28.34 32.04 47.35
N GLY A 26 28.52 33.20 46.70
CA GLY A 26 27.62 33.76 45.69
C GLY A 26 28.03 33.51 44.23
N CYS A 27 29.07 32.71 43.97
CA CYS A 27 29.35 32.23 42.62
C CYS A 27 28.63 30.90 42.41
N GLY A 28 27.36 30.99 41.99
CA GLY A 28 26.59 29.83 41.53
C GLY A 28 27.22 29.24 40.28
N THR A 29 28.09 28.25 40.45
CA THR A 29 28.43 27.33 39.36
C THR A 29 27.21 26.45 39.14
N HIS A 30 26.37 26.81 38.16
CA HIS A 30 25.27 25.98 37.71
C HIS A 30 25.82 24.61 37.30
N THR A 31 25.45 23.55 38.04
CA THR A 31 25.59 22.18 37.56
C THR A 31 24.86 22.07 36.22
N PRO A 32 25.43 21.39 35.20
CA PRO A 32 24.76 21.23 33.92
C PRO A 32 23.40 20.58 34.13
N ASP A 33 22.33 21.32 33.85
CA ASP A 33 20.97 20.80 33.93
C ASP A 33 20.79 19.71 32.87
N GLN A 34 20.62 18.46 33.30
CA GLN A 34 20.44 17.32 32.40
C GLN A 34 19.21 17.50 31.50
N SER A 35 18.17 18.21 31.96
CA SER A 35 16.95 18.44 31.18
C SER A 35 17.22 19.23 29.89
N THR A 36 18.19 20.15 29.91
CA THR A 36 18.63 20.90 28.72
C THR A 36 19.26 19.96 27.70
N ALA A 37 20.15 19.06 28.13
CA ALA A 37 20.74 18.07 27.22
C ALA A 37 19.69 17.13 26.61
N TYR A 38 18.65 16.73 27.38
CA TYR A 38 17.53 15.96 26.85
C TYR A 38 16.64 16.77 25.90
N MET A 39 16.44 18.07 26.14
CA MET A 39 15.68 18.94 25.23
C MET A 39 16.35 19.07 23.87
N GLN A 40 17.67 19.20 23.86
CA GLN A 40 18.49 19.32 22.64
C GLN A 40 18.73 17.97 21.94
N GLY A 41 18.66 16.87 22.69
CA GLY A 41 18.80 15.51 22.20
C GLY A 41 17.49 14.86 21.77
N THR A 42 17.59 13.56 21.42
CA THR A 42 16.40 12.72 21.28
C THR A 42 15.81 12.43 22.66
N ALA A 43 14.49 12.55 22.82
CA ALA A 43 13.83 12.07 24.03
C ALA A 43 13.98 10.54 24.07
N GLN A 44 14.92 10.06 24.89
CA GLN A 44 15.30 8.65 24.97
C GLN A 44 14.46 7.86 25.98
N ALA A 45 13.79 8.54 26.92
CA ALA A 45 12.95 7.92 27.93
C ALA A 45 11.46 8.05 27.58
N ASP A 46 10.63 7.31 28.29
CA ASP A 46 9.17 7.36 28.17
C ASP A 46 8.58 8.57 28.91
N SER A 47 7.29 8.81 28.68
CA SER A 47 6.53 9.85 29.34
C SER A 47 6.50 9.71 30.86
N ALA A 48 6.49 8.48 31.38
CA ALA A 48 6.44 8.22 32.83
C ALA A 48 7.70 8.72 33.54
N PHE A 49 8.87 8.45 32.96
CA PHE A 49 10.15 8.97 33.45
C PHE A 49 10.15 10.50 33.51
N TYR A 50 9.76 11.16 32.42
CA TYR A 50 9.78 12.63 32.37
C TYR A 50 8.75 13.27 33.31
N LEU A 51 7.56 12.66 33.48
CA LEU A 51 6.56 13.09 34.45
C LEU A 51 7.07 12.97 35.89
N GLN A 52 7.81 11.90 36.21
CA GLN A 52 8.43 11.72 37.52
C GLN A 52 9.50 12.79 37.78
N GLN A 53 10.38 13.06 36.81
CA GLN A 53 11.40 14.11 36.93
C GLN A 53 10.77 15.50 37.08
N MET A 54 9.68 15.77 36.38
CA MET A 54 8.91 17.02 36.50
C MET A 54 8.38 17.23 37.93
N GLN A 55 7.89 16.18 38.59
CA GLN A 55 7.38 16.28 39.97
C GLN A 55 8.48 16.54 41.01
N GLN A 56 9.72 16.14 40.72
CA GLN A 56 10.89 16.28 41.60
C GLN A 56 11.70 17.55 41.34
N SER A 57 11.31 18.35 40.34
CA SER A 57 12.03 19.55 39.90
C SER A 57 11.23 20.82 40.19
N SER A 58 11.93 21.96 40.26
CA SER A 58 11.34 23.30 40.36
C SER A 58 11.74 24.18 39.18
N ASP A 59 11.08 25.33 39.05
CA ASP A 59 11.47 26.43 38.16
C ASP A 59 11.67 26.00 36.69
N ASP A 60 12.72 26.49 36.03
CA ASP A 60 13.00 26.22 34.61
C ASP A 60 13.24 24.73 34.32
N THR A 61 13.88 24.01 35.23
CA THR A 61 14.13 22.56 35.08
C THR A 61 12.82 21.78 35.07
N ARG A 62 11.84 22.18 35.90
CA ARG A 62 10.49 21.60 35.85
C ARG A 62 9.82 21.83 34.50
N ILE A 63 9.93 23.02 33.93
CA ILE A 63 9.34 23.35 32.63
C ILE A 63 9.99 22.51 31.52
N ASN A 64 11.32 22.34 31.55
CA ASN A 64 12.02 21.50 30.58
C ASN A 64 11.53 20.04 30.64
N TRP A 65 11.38 19.47 31.85
CA TRP A 65 10.82 18.13 32.01
C TRP A 65 9.36 18.03 31.57
N GLN A 66 8.56 19.08 31.79
CA GLN A 66 7.18 19.15 31.30
C GLN A 66 7.13 19.12 29.76
N LEU A 67 7.98 19.90 29.08
CA LEU A 67 8.08 19.89 27.61
C LEU A 67 8.52 18.51 27.07
N LEU A 68 9.49 17.87 27.73
CA LEU A 68 9.93 16.51 27.39
C LEU A 68 8.83 15.47 27.60
N ALA A 69 8.06 15.58 28.69
CA ALA A 69 6.92 14.72 28.95
C ALA A 69 5.84 14.86 27.87
N ILE A 70 5.51 16.09 27.47
CA ILE A 70 4.58 16.35 26.36
C ILE A 70 5.08 15.69 25.06
N ARG A 71 6.37 15.89 24.74
CA ARG A 71 7.01 15.28 23.55
C ARG A 71 6.86 13.76 23.53
N ALA A 72 7.15 13.11 24.67
CA ALA A 72 7.03 11.65 24.80
C ALA A 72 5.56 11.20 24.72
N LEU A 73 4.63 11.90 25.37
CA LEU A 73 3.19 11.58 25.33
C LEU A 73 2.64 11.63 23.89
N VAL A 74 3.04 12.61 23.09
CA VAL A 74 2.65 12.69 21.67
C VAL A 74 3.18 11.48 20.90
N LYS A 75 4.46 11.14 21.08
CA LYS A 75 5.10 9.98 20.43
C LYS A 75 4.45 8.65 20.82
N GLU A 76 3.98 8.55 22.06
CA GLU A 76 3.26 7.37 22.59
C GLU A 76 1.78 7.32 22.17
N GLY A 77 1.27 8.31 21.42
CA GLY A 77 -0.13 8.38 21.01
C GLY A 77 -1.10 8.81 22.12
N LYS A 78 -0.60 9.24 23.28
CA LYS A 78 -1.38 9.75 24.42
C LYS A 78 -1.73 11.23 24.23
N THR A 79 -2.31 11.58 23.09
CA THR A 79 -2.54 12.97 22.68
C THR A 79 -3.41 13.76 23.66
N GLY A 80 -4.41 13.13 24.29
CA GLY A 80 -5.25 13.80 25.29
C GLY A 80 -4.46 14.30 26.50
N GLN A 81 -3.59 13.46 27.07
CA GLN A 81 -2.72 13.83 28.19
C GLN A 81 -1.67 14.88 27.76
N ALA A 82 -1.13 14.75 26.55
CA ALA A 82 -0.19 15.73 26.01
C ALA A 82 -0.81 17.13 25.92
N VAL A 83 -2.07 17.23 25.45
CA VAL A 83 -2.81 18.49 25.35
C VAL A 83 -3.08 19.09 26.72
N GLU A 84 -3.50 18.27 27.69
CA GLU A 84 -3.73 18.72 29.06
C GLU A 84 -2.45 19.31 29.68
N LEU A 85 -1.35 18.57 29.59
CA LEU A 85 -0.06 19.00 30.13
C LEU A 85 0.50 20.21 29.38
N PHE A 86 0.24 20.33 28.08
CA PHE A 86 0.60 21.50 27.26
C PHE A 86 -0.15 22.76 27.68
N ASN A 87 -1.44 22.65 28.00
CA ASN A 87 -2.26 23.77 28.45
C ASN A 87 -1.87 24.27 29.85
N GLN A 88 -1.16 23.45 30.63
CA GLN A 88 -0.62 23.80 31.95
C GLN A 88 0.75 24.49 31.90
N LEU A 89 1.34 24.71 30.71
CA LEU A 89 2.61 25.41 30.59
C LEU A 89 2.47 26.87 31.05
N PRO A 90 3.46 27.42 31.79
CA PRO A 90 3.43 28.81 32.22
C PRO A 90 3.51 29.77 31.02
N GLN A 91 3.07 31.01 31.23
CA GLN A 91 3.13 32.08 30.22
C GLN A 91 4.54 32.64 30.07
N GLU A 92 5.30 32.72 31.16
CA GLU A 92 6.70 33.13 31.14
C GLU A 92 7.57 31.93 30.80
N LEU A 93 8.12 31.96 29.58
CA LEU A 93 9.03 30.96 29.04
C LEU A 93 10.24 31.66 28.45
N ASN A 94 11.42 31.08 28.70
CA ASN A 94 12.64 31.51 28.01
C ASN A 94 12.58 31.14 26.51
N ASP A 95 13.51 31.67 25.72
CA ASP A 95 13.45 31.52 24.26
C ASP A 95 13.56 30.06 23.79
N ALA A 96 14.37 29.24 24.47
CA ALA A 96 14.53 27.83 24.14
C ALA A 96 13.24 27.04 24.41
N GLN A 97 12.63 27.26 25.58
CA GLN A 97 11.33 26.66 25.95
C GLN A 97 10.22 27.13 25.00
N ARG A 98 10.24 28.38 24.56
CA ARG A 98 9.25 28.93 23.62
C ARG A 98 9.35 28.30 22.22
N ARG A 99 10.58 28.10 21.72
CA ARG A 99 10.81 27.37 20.46
C ARG A 99 10.30 25.94 20.55
N GLU A 100 10.63 25.24 21.64
CA GLU A 100 10.18 23.87 21.87
C GLU A 100 8.65 23.78 21.98
N LYS A 101 8.02 24.67 22.76
CA LYS A 101 6.56 24.77 22.87
C LYS A 101 5.89 24.96 21.51
N THR A 102 6.46 25.80 20.65
CA THR A 102 5.90 26.07 19.32
C THR A 102 5.94 24.82 18.44
N LEU A 103 7.04 24.06 18.48
CA LEU A 103 7.17 22.81 17.74
C LEU A 103 6.24 21.72 18.30
N LEU A 104 6.12 21.60 19.62
CA LEU A 104 5.17 20.67 20.26
C LEU A 104 3.71 20.99 19.89
N ALA A 105 3.36 22.27 19.76
CA ALA A 105 2.03 22.65 19.30
C ALA A 105 1.71 22.08 17.91
N VAL A 106 2.69 22.08 16.99
CA VAL A 106 2.54 21.45 15.67
C VAL A 106 2.35 19.94 15.80
N GLU A 107 3.20 19.27 16.58
CA GLU A 107 3.15 17.81 16.75
C GLU A 107 1.84 17.34 17.39
N ILE A 108 1.30 18.11 18.34
CA ILE A 108 -0.03 17.89 18.91
C ILE A 108 -1.11 18.01 17.84
N LYS A 109 -1.04 19.04 16.97
CA LYS A 109 -2.00 19.22 15.87
C LYS A 109 -1.96 18.05 14.88
N LEU A 110 -0.77 17.57 14.55
CA LEU A 110 -0.60 16.37 13.72
C LEU A 110 -1.19 15.13 14.37
N ALA A 111 -0.95 14.92 15.67
CA ALA A 111 -1.53 13.79 16.41
C ALA A 111 -3.06 13.87 16.51
N GLN A 112 -3.62 15.08 16.52
CA GLN A 112 -5.07 15.34 16.43
C GLN A 112 -5.63 15.20 15.01
N LYS A 113 -4.80 14.91 14.00
CA LYS A 113 -5.15 14.92 12.57
C LYS A 113 -5.62 16.27 12.04
N ASP A 114 -5.28 17.37 12.73
CA ASP A 114 -5.50 18.75 12.28
C ASP A 114 -4.30 19.22 11.44
N PHE A 115 -4.19 18.67 10.23
CA PHE A 115 -3.06 18.93 9.34
C PHE A 115 -3.00 20.37 8.84
N ALA A 116 -4.16 20.99 8.59
CA ALA A 116 -4.24 22.39 8.19
C ALA A 116 -3.78 23.32 9.33
N GLY A 117 -4.21 23.04 10.57
CA GLY A 117 -3.71 23.73 11.76
C GLY A 117 -2.20 23.57 11.93
N ALA A 118 -1.67 22.37 11.73
CA ALA A 118 -0.23 22.10 11.76
C ALA A 118 0.54 22.92 10.70
N GLN A 119 0.07 22.96 9.45
CA GLN A 119 0.69 23.75 8.38
C GLN A 119 0.71 25.26 8.70
N ASN A 120 -0.39 25.80 9.24
CA ASN A 120 -0.48 27.20 9.64
C ASN A 120 0.47 27.58 10.77
N LEU A 121 0.75 26.65 11.68
CA LEU A 121 1.75 26.84 12.74
C LEU A 121 3.17 26.72 12.18
N LEU A 122 3.44 25.71 11.35
CA LEU A 122 4.74 25.51 10.70
C LEU A 122 5.18 26.72 9.87
N ALA A 123 4.25 27.36 9.15
CA ALA A 123 4.53 28.55 8.34
C ALA A 123 5.05 29.75 9.14
N LYS A 124 4.88 29.76 10.47
CA LYS A 124 5.35 30.81 11.37
C LYS A 124 6.73 30.52 11.99
N ILE A 125 7.28 29.33 11.76
CA ILE A 125 8.54 28.89 12.33
C ILE A 125 9.64 29.07 11.29
N THR A 126 10.72 29.76 11.67
CA THR A 126 11.92 29.87 10.84
C THR A 126 12.86 28.70 11.19
N PRO A 127 13.08 27.73 10.30
CA PRO A 127 13.89 26.54 10.60
C PRO A 127 15.35 26.86 10.91
N ALA A 128 15.90 27.98 10.40
CA ALA A 128 17.27 28.41 10.70
C ALA A 128 17.48 28.79 12.17
N ASP A 129 16.42 29.15 12.90
CA ASP A 129 16.47 29.52 14.32
C ASP A 129 16.37 28.30 15.26
N LEU A 130 16.18 27.10 14.69
CA LEU A 130 16.03 25.85 15.42
C LEU A 130 17.37 25.12 15.55
N GLU A 131 17.54 24.39 16.65
CA GLU A 131 18.65 23.46 16.83
C GLU A 131 18.52 22.24 15.90
N GLN A 132 19.62 21.53 15.64
CA GLN A 132 19.65 20.43 14.65
C GLN A 132 18.57 19.35 14.89
N ASN A 133 18.31 18.96 16.14
CA ASN A 133 17.26 18.00 16.48
C ASN A 133 15.85 18.58 16.20
N GLN A 134 15.64 19.84 16.55
CA GLN A 134 14.39 20.55 16.32
C GLN A 134 14.13 20.76 14.82
N GLN A 135 15.18 21.01 14.02
CA GLN A 135 15.07 21.07 12.56
C GLN A 135 14.59 19.73 11.98
N ALA A 136 15.14 18.60 12.43
CA ALA A 136 14.73 17.28 11.96
C ALA A 136 13.25 17.01 12.24
N ARG A 137 12.77 17.38 13.44
CA ARG A 137 11.37 17.29 13.85
C ARG A 137 10.47 18.24 13.07
N TYR A 138 10.92 19.48 12.85
CA TYR A 138 10.19 20.47 12.05
C TYR A 138 9.96 19.96 10.62
N TRP A 139 11.01 19.44 9.96
CA TRP A 139 10.88 18.90 8.61
C TRP A 139 10.02 17.64 8.57
N GLN A 140 10.14 16.75 9.57
CA GLN A 140 9.25 15.60 9.70
C GLN A 140 7.79 16.06 9.82
N ALA A 141 7.51 17.06 10.67
CA ALA A 141 6.17 17.60 10.82
C ALA A 141 5.63 18.21 9.53
N LYS A 142 6.47 18.87 8.72
CA LYS A 142 6.10 19.38 7.39
C LYS A 142 5.79 18.26 6.40
N ILE A 143 6.55 17.16 6.46
CA ILE A 143 6.30 15.94 5.65
C ILE A 143 4.97 15.30 6.06
N ASP A 144 4.75 15.07 7.35
CA ASP A 144 3.53 14.45 7.87
C ASP A 144 2.28 15.30 7.55
N ALA A 145 2.42 16.63 7.67
CA ALA A 145 1.38 17.58 7.32
C ALA A 145 0.99 17.56 5.83
N SER A 146 1.87 17.09 4.94
CA SER A 146 1.58 16.97 3.51
C SER A 146 0.67 15.78 3.17
N GLN A 147 0.55 14.80 4.08
CA GLN A 147 -0.17 13.54 3.86
C GLN A 147 0.28 12.76 2.61
N GLY A 148 1.54 12.91 2.20
CA GLY A 148 2.06 12.27 0.98
C GLY A 148 1.51 12.86 -0.32
N ARG A 149 0.80 14.00 -0.26
CA ARG A 149 0.36 14.71 -1.47
C ARG A 149 1.57 15.36 -2.15
N PRO A 150 1.87 15.01 -3.41
CA PRO A 150 2.99 15.59 -4.12
C PRO A 150 2.86 17.11 -4.21
N SER A 151 3.88 17.82 -3.72
CA SER A 151 3.93 19.28 -3.71
C SER A 151 5.36 19.77 -3.59
N ILE A 152 5.61 21.01 -4.01
CA ILE A 152 6.92 21.64 -3.85
C ILE A 152 7.35 21.72 -2.39
N ASP A 153 6.39 21.96 -1.49
CA ASP A 153 6.63 22.05 -0.06
C ASP A 153 7.06 20.71 0.54
N LEU A 154 6.47 19.61 0.09
CA LEU A 154 6.88 18.27 0.46
C LEU A 154 8.30 17.97 -0.03
N LEU A 155 8.59 18.27 -1.30
CA LEU A 155 9.92 18.04 -1.88
C LEU A 155 11.01 18.82 -1.15
N ARG A 156 10.77 20.11 -0.89
CA ARG A 156 11.70 20.96 -0.10
C ARG A 156 11.90 20.42 1.31
N ALA A 157 10.82 19.95 1.96
CA ALA A 157 10.92 19.38 3.30
C ALA A 157 11.76 18.09 3.33
N LEU A 158 11.55 17.19 2.37
CA LEU A 158 12.33 15.95 2.26
C LEU A 158 13.81 16.24 1.99
N ILE A 159 14.11 17.14 1.04
CA ILE A 159 15.48 17.55 0.71
C ILE A 159 16.18 18.20 1.91
N ALA A 160 15.49 19.06 2.65
CA ALA A 160 16.06 19.73 3.82
C ALA A 160 16.25 18.78 5.01
N GLN A 161 15.46 17.70 5.10
CA GLN A 161 15.59 16.70 6.15
C GLN A 161 16.78 15.75 5.92
N GLU A 162 17.09 15.38 4.68
CA GLU A 162 18.10 14.37 4.33
C GLU A 162 19.46 14.53 5.05
N PRO A 163 20.05 15.75 5.15
CA PRO A 163 21.35 15.93 5.80
C PRO A 163 21.32 15.67 7.31
N LEU A 164 20.14 15.70 7.93
CA LEU A 164 19.91 15.54 9.37
C LEU A 164 19.71 14.06 9.77
N LEU A 165 19.59 13.16 8.79
CA LEU A 165 19.21 11.76 9.00
C LEU A 165 20.42 10.81 9.07
N GLY A 166 20.22 9.65 9.71
CA GLY A 166 21.14 8.51 9.67
C GLY A 166 21.10 7.77 8.33
N ALA A 167 22.06 6.87 8.09
CA ALA A 167 22.19 6.18 6.80
C ALA A 167 20.94 5.41 6.36
N LYS A 168 20.25 4.74 7.30
CA LYS A 168 19.02 3.98 7.01
C LYS A 168 17.85 4.91 6.71
N GLU A 169 17.69 5.95 7.52
CA GLU A 169 16.62 6.94 7.39
C GLU A 169 16.79 7.78 6.11
N LYS A 170 18.04 8.03 5.68
CA LYS A 170 18.35 8.68 4.39
C LYS A 170 17.76 7.92 3.21
N GLN A 171 17.87 6.59 3.16
CA GLN A 171 17.29 5.80 2.06
C GLN A 171 15.77 5.95 2.03
N GLN A 172 15.12 5.90 3.19
CA GLN A 172 13.67 6.10 3.28
C GLN A 172 13.25 7.49 2.81
N ASN A 173 13.98 8.53 3.20
CA ASN A 173 13.73 9.91 2.77
C ASN A 173 13.96 10.09 1.25
N ILE A 174 15.01 9.47 0.70
CA ILE A 174 15.27 9.46 -0.75
C ILE A 174 14.16 8.73 -1.51
N ASP A 175 13.73 7.57 -1.03
CA ASP A 175 12.63 6.82 -1.64
C ASP A 175 11.31 7.60 -1.58
N ALA A 176 11.04 8.31 -0.48
CA ALA A 176 9.89 9.20 -0.35
C ALA A 176 9.97 10.40 -1.30
N THR A 177 11.16 10.99 -1.48
CA THR A 177 11.40 12.07 -2.45
C THR A 177 11.09 11.60 -3.86
N TRP A 178 11.59 10.42 -4.21
CA TRP A 178 11.34 9.80 -5.49
C TRP A 178 9.86 9.44 -5.70
N GLN A 179 9.19 8.92 -4.68
CA GLN A 179 7.77 8.60 -4.75
C GLN A 179 6.92 9.86 -4.96
N ALA A 180 7.23 10.95 -4.25
CA ALA A 180 6.56 12.23 -4.45
C ALA A 180 6.75 12.73 -5.90
N LEU A 181 7.97 12.67 -6.45
CA LEU A 181 8.24 13.09 -7.84
C LEU A 181 7.57 12.19 -8.88
N SER A 182 7.76 10.88 -8.78
CA SER A 182 7.27 9.92 -9.78
C SER A 182 5.74 9.83 -9.85
N SER A 183 5.04 10.28 -8.80
CA SER A 183 3.57 10.37 -8.78
C SER A 183 3.02 11.72 -9.27
N MET A 184 3.85 12.75 -9.47
CA MET A 184 3.41 14.00 -10.09
C MET A 184 3.15 13.81 -11.59
N THR A 185 2.16 14.52 -12.12
CA THR A 185 1.97 14.65 -13.56
C THR A 185 3.01 15.61 -14.16
N GLN A 186 3.23 15.52 -15.46
CA GLN A 186 4.14 16.43 -16.18
C GLN A 186 3.68 17.90 -16.07
N GLU A 187 2.37 18.16 -16.10
CA GLU A 187 1.81 19.50 -15.89
C GLU A 187 2.11 20.02 -14.49
N GLN A 188 1.86 19.21 -13.45
CA GLN A 188 2.18 19.59 -12.08
C GLN A 188 3.68 19.87 -11.90
N ALA A 189 4.55 19.04 -12.48
CA ALA A 189 6.00 19.25 -12.44
C ALA A 189 6.42 20.55 -13.14
N ASN A 190 5.83 20.87 -14.30
CA ASN A 190 6.14 22.09 -15.05
C ASN A 190 5.66 23.38 -14.36
N THR A 191 4.63 23.30 -13.51
CA THR A 191 4.14 24.46 -12.73
C THR A 191 5.00 24.78 -11.50
N LEU A 192 5.99 23.93 -11.17
CA LEU A 192 6.84 24.13 -10.02
C LEU A 192 7.76 25.33 -10.22
N VAL A 193 7.66 26.30 -9.30
CA VAL A 193 8.58 27.44 -9.23
C VAL A 193 9.70 27.11 -8.25
N ILE A 194 10.91 26.92 -8.80
CA ILE A 194 12.15 26.71 -8.06
C ILE A 194 12.99 27.99 -8.03
N ASN A 195 13.75 28.17 -6.96
CA ASN A 195 14.70 29.26 -6.87
C ASN A 195 16.04 28.86 -7.53
N ALA A 196 16.82 29.85 -7.97
CA ALA A 196 18.07 29.61 -8.69
C ALA A 196 19.15 28.89 -7.85
N ASP A 197 19.06 28.93 -6.53
CA ASP A 197 19.97 28.30 -5.59
C ASP A 197 19.58 26.85 -5.24
N GLU A 198 18.41 26.38 -5.66
CA GLU A 198 17.89 25.04 -5.34
C GLU A 198 18.47 23.94 -6.27
N ASN A 199 19.80 23.85 -6.36
CA ASN A 199 20.50 22.92 -7.25
C ASN A 199 20.15 21.43 -7.00
N ILE A 200 19.93 21.04 -5.74
CA ILE A 200 19.54 19.66 -5.40
C ILE A 200 18.14 19.36 -5.94
N LEU A 201 17.19 20.31 -5.79
CA LEU A 201 15.83 20.18 -6.28
C LEU A 201 15.79 20.17 -7.81
N GLN A 202 16.55 21.04 -8.47
CA GLN A 202 16.73 21.00 -9.93
C GLN A 202 17.22 19.62 -10.38
N GLY A 203 18.23 19.05 -9.70
CA GLY A 203 18.70 17.70 -9.99
C GLY A 203 17.57 16.66 -9.87
N TRP A 204 16.76 16.72 -8.83
CA TRP A 204 15.62 15.82 -8.67
C TRP A 204 14.57 15.94 -9.79
N LEU A 205 14.25 17.16 -10.23
CA LEU A 205 13.33 17.40 -11.34
C LEU A 205 13.89 16.91 -12.67
N ASP A 206 15.19 17.08 -12.90
CA ASP A 206 15.85 16.53 -14.09
C ASP A 206 15.80 14.99 -14.11
N LEU A 207 15.97 14.33 -12.95
CA LEU A 207 15.82 12.87 -12.86
C LEU A 207 14.40 12.42 -13.16
N GLN A 208 13.41 13.15 -12.65
CA GLN A 208 12.00 12.90 -12.94
C GLN A 208 11.70 13.02 -14.44
N ARG A 209 12.29 14.00 -15.12
CA ARG A 209 12.17 14.14 -16.57
C ARG A 209 12.81 12.97 -17.32
N VAL A 210 14.03 12.57 -16.94
CA VAL A 210 14.68 11.36 -17.46
C VAL A 210 13.76 10.15 -17.30
N TRP A 211 13.06 10.05 -16.16
CA TRP A 211 12.11 8.98 -15.94
C TRP A 211 10.89 9.03 -16.86
N PHE A 212 10.22 10.17 -16.96
CA PHE A 212 9.04 10.27 -17.82
C PHE A 212 9.36 10.03 -19.30
N ASP A 213 10.50 10.53 -19.76
CA ASP A 213 10.92 10.42 -21.15
C ASP A 213 11.34 8.97 -21.51
N ASN A 214 11.90 8.20 -20.56
CA ASN A 214 12.54 6.91 -20.83
C ASN A 214 11.92 5.69 -20.15
N ARG A 215 10.85 5.82 -19.35
CA ARG A 215 10.27 4.69 -18.55
C ARG A 215 9.85 3.45 -19.34
N ASN A 216 9.66 3.59 -20.65
CA ASN A 216 9.30 2.49 -21.55
C ASN A 216 10.52 1.83 -22.23
N ASP A 217 11.73 2.40 -22.06
CA ASP A 217 12.98 1.88 -22.63
C ASP A 217 14.02 1.71 -21.49
N PRO A 218 14.21 0.47 -20.99
CA PRO A 218 15.12 0.21 -19.88
C PRO A 218 16.59 0.58 -20.15
N ASP A 219 17.07 0.49 -21.39
CA ASP A 219 18.46 0.76 -21.71
C ASP A 219 18.71 2.27 -21.80
N MET A 220 17.79 3.02 -22.42
CA MET A 220 17.80 4.48 -22.38
C MET A 220 17.63 5.01 -20.95
N MET A 221 16.80 4.36 -20.13
CA MET A 221 16.66 4.72 -18.71
C MET A 221 17.98 4.53 -17.94
N LYS A 222 18.65 3.38 -18.11
CA LYS A 222 19.95 3.11 -17.47
C LYS A 222 20.98 4.15 -17.87
N ALA A 223 21.08 4.45 -19.16
CA ALA A 223 21.98 5.48 -19.69
C ALA A 223 21.64 6.87 -19.13
N GLY A 224 20.36 7.24 -19.13
CA GLY A 224 19.85 8.51 -18.60
C GLY A 224 20.14 8.69 -17.12
N ILE A 225 19.93 7.66 -16.29
CA ILE A 225 20.28 7.71 -14.86
C ILE A 225 21.80 7.84 -14.68
N ALA A 226 22.60 7.10 -15.45
CA ALA A 226 24.06 7.19 -15.36
C ALA A 226 24.60 8.58 -15.75
N ASP A 227 24.03 9.19 -16.79
CA ASP A 227 24.35 10.55 -17.20
C ASP A 227 23.89 11.59 -16.15
N TRP A 228 22.67 11.44 -15.63
CA TRP A 228 22.14 12.28 -14.56
C TRP A 228 23.05 12.26 -13.30
N GLN A 229 23.52 11.09 -12.87
CA GLN A 229 24.43 10.98 -11.73
C GLN A 229 25.76 11.73 -11.95
N LYS A 230 26.24 11.81 -13.20
CA LYS A 230 27.44 12.59 -13.54
C LYS A 230 27.17 14.09 -13.52
N ARG A 231 25.98 14.53 -13.93
CA ARG A 231 25.56 15.94 -13.90
C ARG A 231 25.32 16.45 -12.48
N TYR A 232 24.81 15.60 -11.58
CA TYR A 232 24.43 15.98 -10.22
C TYR A 232 25.14 15.16 -9.14
N PRO A 233 26.50 15.14 -9.07
CA PRO A 233 27.25 14.26 -8.16
C PRO A 233 27.01 14.57 -6.67
N ASN A 234 26.55 15.77 -6.35
CA ASN A 234 26.25 16.19 -4.98
C ASN A 234 24.80 15.89 -4.55
N ASN A 235 23.92 15.51 -5.47
CA ASN A 235 22.53 15.18 -5.14
C ASN A 235 22.49 13.88 -4.29
N PRO A 236 21.72 13.82 -3.19
CA PRO A 236 21.60 12.62 -2.38
C PRO A 236 21.22 11.37 -3.19
N GLY A 237 20.29 11.51 -4.14
CA GLY A 237 19.88 10.46 -5.07
C GLY A 237 20.98 9.98 -6.01
N ALA A 238 22.00 10.80 -6.28
CA ALA A 238 23.12 10.38 -7.11
C ALA A 238 24.11 9.51 -6.33
N LYS A 239 24.30 9.79 -5.04
CA LYS A 239 25.14 9.00 -4.13
C LYS A 239 24.45 7.69 -3.73
N MET A 240 23.16 7.76 -3.48
CA MET A 240 22.32 6.64 -3.06
C MET A 240 21.01 6.69 -3.85
N LEU A 241 20.90 5.84 -4.87
CA LEU A 241 19.76 5.87 -5.77
C LEU A 241 18.46 5.46 -5.07
N PRO A 242 17.32 6.03 -5.47
CA PRO A 242 16.02 5.50 -5.09
C PRO A 242 15.92 4.01 -5.40
N THR A 243 15.38 3.22 -4.47
CA THR A 243 15.27 1.76 -4.58
C THR A 243 14.58 1.34 -5.88
N GLN A 244 13.54 2.07 -6.28
CA GLN A 244 12.83 1.83 -7.54
C GLN A 244 13.75 1.94 -8.78
N LEU A 245 14.69 2.89 -8.77
CA LEU A 245 15.64 3.09 -9.87
C LEU A 245 16.81 2.09 -9.82
N VAL A 246 17.20 1.64 -8.63
CA VAL A 246 18.15 0.52 -8.48
C VAL A 246 17.60 -0.73 -9.17
N ASN A 247 16.30 -1.02 -8.98
CA ASN A 247 15.65 -2.16 -9.63
C ASN A 247 15.67 -2.05 -11.16
N VAL A 248 15.54 -0.83 -11.72
CA VAL A 248 15.65 -0.61 -13.17
C VAL A 248 17.09 -0.78 -13.66
N LYS A 249 18.08 -0.34 -12.89
CA LYS A 249 19.49 -0.62 -13.22
C LYS A 249 19.82 -2.11 -13.20
N ALA A 250 19.27 -2.82 -12.21
CA ALA A 250 19.41 -4.26 -12.07
C ALA A 250 18.54 -5.05 -13.07
N PHE A 251 17.57 -4.39 -13.72
CA PHE A 251 16.66 -5.03 -14.66
C PHE A 251 17.45 -5.66 -15.80
N LYS A 252 17.37 -6.99 -15.89
CA LYS A 252 17.76 -7.76 -17.05
C LYS A 252 16.49 -8.31 -17.66
N PRO A 253 16.22 -8.05 -18.94
CA PRO A 253 15.12 -8.73 -19.63
C PRO A 253 15.25 -10.24 -19.41
N ALA A 254 14.17 -10.89 -18.99
CA ALA A 254 14.17 -12.34 -18.88
C ALA A 254 14.43 -12.92 -20.28
N SER A 255 15.45 -13.77 -20.41
CA SER A 255 15.70 -14.49 -21.65
C SER A 255 14.56 -15.48 -21.88
N THR A 256 13.94 -15.42 -23.06
CA THR A 256 12.91 -16.38 -23.51
C THR A 256 13.49 -17.40 -24.50
N ASN A 257 14.82 -17.53 -24.56
CA ASN A 257 15.49 -18.41 -25.53
C ASN A 257 15.34 -19.90 -25.18
N LYS A 258 15.23 -20.26 -23.90
CA LYS A 258 15.04 -21.65 -23.43
C LYS A 258 13.92 -21.72 -22.41
N ILE A 259 12.76 -22.19 -22.84
CA ILE A 259 11.53 -22.21 -22.05
C ILE A 259 11.24 -23.64 -21.59
N ALA A 260 11.06 -23.83 -20.29
CA ALA A 260 10.52 -25.07 -19.73
C ALA A 260 9.02 -24.92 -19.48
N LEU A 261 8.21 -25.71 -20.17
CA LEU A 261 6.75 -25.70 -20.04
C LEU A 261 6.27 -26.89 -19.20
N LEU A 262 5.76 -26.60 -18.02
CA LEU A 262 5.34 -27.58 -17.02
C LEU A 262 3.81 -27.71 -17.02
N LEU A 263 3.31 -28.79 -17.62
CA LEU A 263 1.87 -29.01 -17.79
C LEU A 263 1.50 -30.45 -17.39
N PRO A 264 0.27 -30.70 -16.92
CA PRO A 264 -0.22 -32.06 -16.74
C PRO A 264 -0.62 -32.61 -18.12
N LEU A 265 0.06 -33.64 -18.60
CA LEU A 265 -0.19 -34.23 -19.93
C LEU A 265 -0.89 -35.59 -19.87
N ASN A 266 -1.10 -36.13 -18.66
CA ASN A 266 -1.86 -37.34 -18.41
C ASN A 266 -2.97 -37.13 -17.36
N GLY A 267 -3.86 -38.11 -17.23
CA GLY A 267 -5.01 -38.05 -16.32
C GLY A 267 -6.10 -37.06 -16.77
N GLN A 268 -6.99 -36.71 -15.83
CA GLN A 268 -8.15 -35.86 -16.10
C GLN A 268 -7.78 -34.43 -16.54
N ALA A 269 -6.63 -33.92 -16.10
CA ALA A 269 -6.18 -32.57 -16.42
C ALA A 269 -5.45 -32.44 -17.77
N ALA A 270 -5.20 -33.56 -18.47
CA ALA A 270 -4.43 -33.60 -19.72
C ALA A 270 -5.02 -32.73 -20.83
N VAL A 271 -6.35 -32.60 -20.87
CA VAL A 271 -7.03 -31.74 -21.86
C VAL A 271 -6.61 -30.28 -21.69
N PHE A 272 -6.58 -29.77 -20.46
CA PHE A 272 -6.16 -28.39 -20.18
C PHE A 272 -4.69 -28.18 -20.50
N GLY A 273 -3.83 -29.13 -20.13
CA GLY A 273 -2.41 -29.09 -20.46
C GLY A 273 -2.17 -29.00 -21.97
N ARG A 274 -2.79 -29.90 -22.76
CA ARG A 274 -2.65 -29.88 -24.22
C ARG A 274 -3.17 -28.59 -24.86
N THR A 275 -4.29 -28.06 -24.40
CA THR A 275 -4.85 -26.79 -24.91
C THR A 275 -3.91 -25.61 -24.64
N ILE A 276 -3.37 -25.51 -23.43
CA ILE A 276 -2.41 -24.46 -23.08
C ILE A 276 -1.12 -24.60 -23.91
N GLN A 277 -0.63 -25.82 -24.07
CA GLN A 277 0.54 -26.10 -24.92
C GLN A 277 0.32 -25.61 -26.35
N GLN A 278 -0.82 -25.93 -26.96
CA GLN A 278 -1.15 -25.50 -28.32
C GLN A 278 -1.20 -23.96 -28.45
N GLY A 279 -1.86 -23.28 -27.50
CA GLY A 279 -1.90 -21.82 -27.47
C GLY A 279 -0.52 -21.18 -27.32
N PHE A 280 0.31 -21.76 -26.44
CA PHE A 280 1.68 -21.31 -26.21
C PHE A 280 2.55 -21.47 -27.46
N GLU A 281 2.50 -22.63 -28.12
CA GLU A 281 3.22 -22.90 -29.36
C GLU A 281 2.76 -22.00 -30.52
N ALA A 282 1.45 -21.79 -30.65
CA ALA A 282 0.90 -20.89 -31.65
C ALA A 282 1.41 -19.45 -31.47
N ALA A 283 1.34 -18.92 -30.24
CA ALA A 283 1.86 -17.60 -29.90
C ALA A 283 3.38 -17.49 -30.11
N LYS A 284 4.15 -18.53 -29.74
CA LYS A 284 5.61 -18.60 -29.97
C LYS A 284 5.96 -18.48 -31.45
N ASN A 285 5.21 -19.16 -32.31
CA ASN A 285 5.54 -19.29 -33.74
C ASN A 285 5.00 -18.15 -34.59
N ILE A 286 3.80 -17.64 -34.28
CA ILE A 286 3.08 -16.67 -35.12
C ILE A 286 3.03 -15.28 -34.47
N GLY A 287 3.38 -15.17 -33.19
CA GLY A 287 3.23 -13.95 -32.41
C GLY A 287 1.77 -13.75 -31.98
N THR A 288 1.51 -12.64 -31.29
CA THR A 288 0.15 -12.25 -30.89
C THR A 288 -0.19 -10.91 -31.51
N GLN A 289 -1.36 -10.86 -32.13
CA GLN A 289 -2.00 -9.62 -32.56
C GLN A 289 -3.18 -9.33 -31.62
N PRO A 290 -3.47 -8.06 -31.30
CA PRO A 290 -4.71 -7.71 -30.64
C PRO A 290 -5.89 -8.27 -31.43
N VAL A 291 -6.78 -9.00 -30.77
CA VAL A 291 -8.11 -9.24 -31.33
C VAL A 291 -8.79 -7.87 -31.33
N ALA A 292 -8.99 -7.27 -32.50
CA ALA A 292 -9.79 -6.06 -32.60
C ALA A 292 -11.14 -6.36 -31.94
N ALA A 293 -11.56 -5.53 -30.98
CA ALA A 293 -12.85 -5.68 -30.32
C ALA A 293 -13.94 -5.70 -31.41
N GLN A 294 -14.44 -6.89 -31.73
CA GLN A 294 -15.48 -7.05 -32.70
C GLN A 294 -16.75 -6.51 -32.04
N VAL A 295 -17.20 -5.35 -32.51
CA VAL A 295 -18.51 -4.80 -32.15
C VAL A 295 -19.51 -5.92 -32.45
N ALA A 296 -20.25 -6.38 -31.45
CA ALA A 296 -21.25 -7.42 -31.63
C ALA A 296 -22.15 -7.03 -32.82
N ALA A 297 -22.05 -7.79 -33.91
CA ALA A 297 -22.92 -7.59 -35.05
C ALA A 297 -24.35 -7.85 -34.60
N ALA A 298 -25.26 -6.92 -34.92
CA ALA A 298 -26.68 -7.11 -34.73
C ALA A 298 -27.14 -8.41 -35.42
N PRO A 299 -28.05 -9.21 -34.83
CA PRO A 299 -28.51 -10.44 -35.46
C PRO A 299 -29.18 -10.12 -36.79
N ALA A 300 -28.71 -10.75 -37.86
CA ALA A 300 -29.39 -10.76 -39.14
C ALA A 300 -30.71 -11.55 -39.01
N ALA A 301 -31.77 -11.02 -39.61
CA ALA A 301 -33.11 -11.59 -39.59
C ALA A 301 -33.23 -12.87 -40.44
N ASP A 302 -34.03 -13.80 -39.92
CA ASP A 302 -34.80 -14.87 -40.55
C ASP A 302 -34.12 -15.87 -41.52
N VAL A 303 -33.98 -17.12 -41.05
CA VAL A 303 -34.13 -18.31 -41.89
C VAL A 303 -34.78 -19.46 -41.10
N ALA A 304 -35.74 -20.11 -41.75
CA ALA A 304 -36.76 -21.00 -41.20
C ALA A 304 -36.28 -22.33 -40.59
N GLU A 305 -37.04 -22.83 -39.61
CA GLU A 305 -36.91 -24.14 -38.96
C GLU A 305 -37.39 -25.33 -39.83
N GLN A 306 -36.68 -26.45 -39.73
CA GLN A 306 -37.17 -27.82 -40.00
C GLN A 306 -36.78 -28.75 -38.82
N PRO A 307 -37.49 -29.88 -38.58
CA PRO A 307 -37.57 -30.50 -37.24
C PRO A 307 -36.59 -31.66 -36.95
N GLN A 308 -36.05 -31.67 -35.72
CA GLN A 308 -35.63 -32.74 -34.76
C GLN A 308 -35.00 -34.08 -35.26
N PRO A 309 -34.00 -34.68 -34.53
CA PRO A 309 -34.30 -35.47 -33.31
C PRO A 309 -33.24 -35.50 -32.17
N GLN A 310 -33.68 -36.01 -31.02
CA GLN A 310 -32.98 -36.15 -29.73
C GLN A 310 -31.86 -37.22 -29.71
N THR A 311 -30.76 -36.98 -28.97
CA THR A 311 -29.93 -38.03 -28.32
C THR A 311 -29.22 -37.55 -27.05
N VAL A 312 -29.43 -38.34 -25.99
CA VAL A 312 -28.75 -38.66 -24.71
C VAL A 312 -27.42 -37.97 -24.25
N ASP A 313 -27.42 -37.71 -22.94
CA ASP A 313 -26.33 -37.60 -21.94
C ASP A 313 -24.88 -37.29 -22.39
N GLY A 314 -24.41 -36.11 -21.99
CA GLY A 314 -23.00 -35.71 -21.98
C GLY A 314 -22.84 -34.24 -21.63
N VAL A 315 -22.09 -33.95 -20.56
CA VAL A 315 -21.71 -32.60 -20.10
C VAL A 315 -21.34 -31.64 -21.24
N ALA A 316 -22.11 -30.55 -21.38
CA ALA A 316 -21.93 -29.53 -22.39
C ALA A 316 -21.44 -28.20 -21.80
N SER A 317 -20.42 -27.65 -22.46
CA SER A 317 -19.76 -26.35 -22.25
C SER A 317 -20.75 -25.17 -22.37
N PRO A 318 -20.57 -24.04 -21.65
CA PRO A 318 -21.48 -22.91 -21.70
C PRO A 318 -21.24 -22.06 -22.96
N ALA A 319 -21.81 -22.48 -24.08
CA ALA A 319 -21.89 -21.65 -25.28
C ALA A 319 -23.20 -21.84 -26.08
N GLN A 320 -24.22 -22.47 -25.50
CA GLN A 320 -25.50 -22.65 -26.18
C GLN A 320 -26.66 -22.39 -25.22
N ALA A 321 -27.10 -21.13 -25.18
CA ALA A 321 -28.44 -20.77 -24.74
C ALA A 321 -29.01 -19.79 -25.78
N SER A 322 -29.85 -20.30 -26.68
CA SER A 322 -30.66 -19.48 -27.56
C SER A 322 -31.80 -18.87 -26.73
N VAL A 323 -31.95 -17.54 -26.79
CA VAL A 323 -33.07 -16.82 -26.18
C VAL A 323 -34.10 -16.58 -27.26
N SER A 324 -35.23 -17.27 -27.19
CA SER A 324 -36.43 -16.96 -27.97
C SER A 324 -37.63 -17.48 -27.19
N ASP A 325 -38.21 -16.62 -26.35
CA ASP A 325 -39.66 -16.44 -26.26
C ASP A 325 -39.95 -15.41 -25.17
N LEU A 326 -40.45 -14.23 -25.55
CA LEU A 326 -41.31 -13.35 -24.75
C LEU A 326 -41.76 -12.21 -25.69
N THR A 327 -42.73 -12.51 -26.55
CA THR A 327 -43.50 -11.46 -27.26
C THR A 327 -44.63 -10.98 -26.35
N GLY A 328 -44.59 -9.69 -26.05
CA GLY A 328 -45.65 -8.93 -25.38
C GLY A 328 -45.42 -7.46 -25.66
N GLU A 329 -46.11 -6.93 -26.66
CA GLU A 329 -46.05 -5.54 -27.11
C GLU A 329 -46.55 -4.55 -26.04
N GLN A 330 -45.78 -3.49 -25.77
CA GLN A 330 -46.29 -2.10 -25.79
C GLN A 330 -45.13 -1.07 -25.80
N PRO A 331 -45.30 0.09 -26.47
CA PRO A 331 -44.20 0.95 -26.89
C PRO A 331 -43.81 1.99 -25.83
N ALA A 332 -42.53 2.09 -25.51
CA ALA A 332 -41.96 3.18 -24.73
C ALA A 332 -40.71 3.73 -25.44
N ALA A 333 -40.62 5.06 -25.47
CA ALA A 333 -39.71 5.86 -26.28
C ALA A 333 -38.22 5.52 -26.08
N GLN A 334 -37.49 5.58 -27.20
CA GLN A 334 -36.04 5.37 -27.29
C GLN A 334 -35.26 6.46 -26.53
N PRO A 335 -34.33 6.10 -25.61
CA PRO A 335 -33.22 6.97 -25.27
C PRO A 335 -32.10 6.79 -26.31
N VAL A 336 -31.64 7.90 -26.86
CA VAL A 336 -30.42 8.02 -27.69
C VAL A 336 -29.23 7.41 -26.94
N PRO A 337 -28.38 6.57 -27.58
CA PRO A 337 -27.20 6.02 -26.93
C PRO A 337 -26.14 7.11 -26.76
N VAL A 338 -25.88 7.49 -25.51
CA VAL A 338 -24.67 8.20 -25.11
C VAL A 338 -23.50 7.24 -25.25
N SER A 339 -22.58 7.57 -26.16
CA SER A 339 -21.31 6.87 -26.33
C SER A 339 -20.48 6.97 -25.06
N ALA A 340 -20.20 5.85 -24.40
CA ALA A 340 -19.18 5.79 -23.36
C ALA A 340 -17.80 6.02 -23.99
N PRO A 341 -16.88 6.78 -23.36
CA PRO A 341 -15.52 6.93 -23.85
C PRO A 341 -14.81 5.57 -23.80
N ALA A 342 -14.33 5.09 -24.95
CA ALA A 342 -13.45 3.93 -25.01
C ALA A 342 -12.12 4.27 -24.34
N VAL A 343 -11.88 3.77 -23.13
CA VAL A 343 -10.51 3.68 -22.60
C VAL A 343 -9.85 2.49 -23.30
N THR A 344 -9.17 2.76 -24.41
CA THR A 344 -8.32 1.77 -25.07
C THR A 344 -7.08 1.55 -24.23
N THR A 345 -7.10 0.57 -23.33
CA THR A 345 -5.84 -0.10 -22.97
C THR A 345 -5.37 -0.80 -24.25
N ALA A 346 -4.37 -0.22 -24.92
CA ALA A 346 -3.80 -0.82 -26.10
C ALA A 346 -3.26 -2.21 -25.74
N ALA A 347 -3.90 -3.25 -26.27
CA ALA A 347 -3.39 -4.61 -26.14
C ALA A 347 -2.00 -4.67 -26.78
N VAL A 348 -1.01 -5.10 -26.01
CA VAL A 348 0.39 -5.14 -26.44
C VAL A 348 0.56 -6.30 -27.41
N SER A 349 0.95 -6.02 -28.66
CA SER A 349 1.36 -7.05 -29.62
C SER A 349 2.72 -7.62 -29.23
N ALA A 350 2.83 -8.94 -29.04
CA ALA A 350 4.13 -9.59 -28.83
C ALA A 350 4.62 -10.25 -30.13
N PRO A 351 5.86 -9.98 -30.58
CA PRO A 351 6.42 -10.58 -31.78
C PRO A 351 6.63 -12.09 -31.59
N ALA A 352 6.59 -12.84 -32.71
CA ALA A 352 6.92 -14.26 -32.72
C ALA A 352 8.40 -14.49 -32.33
N ASN A 353 8.67 -15.61 -31.66
CA ASN A 353 10.03 -16.10 -31.40
C ASN A 353 10.13 -17.60 -31.75
N PRO A 354 10.09 -17.96 -33.05
CA PRO A 354 10.17 -19.35 -33.49
C PRO A 354 11.49 -20.00 -33.09
N SER A 355 12.56 -19.22 -32.90
CA SER A 355 13.89 -19.69 -32.50
C SER A 355 14.01 -20.07 -31.01
N ALA A 356 13.03 -19.74 -30.16
CA ALA A 356 13.04 -20.17 -28.77
C ALA A 356 12.94 -21.70 -28.66
N GLU A 357 13.86 -22.30 -27.90
CA GLU A 357 13.84 -23.71 -27.53
C GLU A 357 12.74 -23.92 -26.48
N LEU A 358 11.75 -24.77 -26.79
CA LEU A 358 10.66 -25.12 -25.89
C LEU A 358 10.81 -26.59 -25.48
N LYS A 359 11.02 -26.84 -24.19
CA LYS A 359 11.06 -28.20 -23.62
C LYS A 359 9.87 -28.39 -22.68
N ILE A 360 9.13 -29.46 -22.90
CA ILE A 360 7.88 -29.74 -22.19
C ILE A 360 8.15 -30.81 -21.13
N TYR A 361 7.64 -30.57 -19.93
CA TYR A 361 7.75 -31.49 -18.79
C TYR A 361 6.35 -31.85 -18.29
N ASP A 362 6.08 -33.14 -18.24
CA ASP A 362 4.82 -33.65 -17.74
C ASP A 362 4.80 -33.69 -16.22
N THR A 363 4.09 -32.74 -15.61
CA THR A 363 3.93 -32.64 -14.15
C THR A 363 3.06 -33.75 -13.54
N SER A 364 2.45 -34.61 -14.35
CA SER A 364 1.70 -35.78 -13.89
C SER A 364 2.53 -37.07 -13.89
N SER A 365 3.73 -37.06 -14.47
CA SER A 365 4.58 -38.25 -14.60
C SER A 365 5.63 -38.38 -13.48
N GLN A 366 6.06 -37.28 -12.85
CA GLN A 366 7.10 -37.27 -11.81
C GLN A 366 6.82 -36.18 -10.77
N PRO A 367 7.36 -36.31 -9.53
CA PRO A 367 7.28 -35.24 -8.53
C PRO A 367 7.88 -33.93 -9.03
N LEU A 368 7.27 -32.80 -8.65
CA LEU A 368 7.67 -31.49 -9.17
C LEU A 368 9.13 -31.13 -8.83
N SER A 369 9.62 -31.53 -7.66
CA SER A 369 11.01 -31.28 -7.24
C SER A 369 12.04 -31.91 -8.20
N GLN A 370 11.75 -33.09 -8.74
CA GLN A 370 12.61 -33.76 -9.74
C GLN A 370 12.56 -33.02 -11.07
N ILE A 371 11.36 -32.59 -11.49
CA ILE A 371 11.18 -31.81 -12.72
C ILE A 371 11.95 -30.50 -12.62
N LEU A 372 11.82 -29.74 -11.52
CA LEU A 372 12.53 -28.49 -11.32
C LEU A 372 14.06 -28.68 -11.33
N SER A 373 14.55 -29.78 -10.73
CA SER A 373 15.98 -30.12 -10.76
C SER A 373 16.46 -30.42 -12.19
N GLN A 374 15.66 -31.15 -12.97
CA GLN A 374 15.96 -31.45 -14.37
C GLN A 374 15.93 -30.18 -15.24
N VAL A 375 14.92 -29.33 -15.06
CA VAL A 375 14.80 -28.04 -15.74
C VAL A 375 16.01 -27.15 -15.49
N GLN A 376 16.52 -27.13 -14.25
CA GLN A 376 17.72 -26.41 -13.89
C GLN A 376 18.97 -26.97 -14.59
N GLN A 377 19.11 -28.30 -14.66
CA GLN A 377 20.21 -28.96 -15.37
C GLN A 377 20.15 -28.70 -16.89
N ASP A 378 18.95 -28.65 -17.46
CA ASP A 378 18.73 -28.35 -18.88
C ASP A 378 18.99 -26.88 -19.22
N GLY A 379 19.19 -26.03 -18.21
CA GLY A 379 19.55 -24.62 -18.37
C GLY A 379 18.41 -23.76 -18.92
N ALA A 380 17.16 -24.09 -18.58
CA ALA A 380 16.01 -23.25 -18.94
C ALA A 380 16.18 -21.84 -18.35
N SER A 381 15.93 -20.81 -19.16
CA SER A 381 16.01 -19.42 -18.75
C SER A 381 14.74 -18.93 -18.05
N ILE A 382 13.61 -19.58 -18.32
CA ILE A 382 12.33 -19.34 -17.66
C ILE A 382 11.50 -20.64 -17.61
N VAL A 383 10.72 -20.78 -16.55
CA VAL A 383 9.73 -21.85 -16.37
C VAL A 383 8.34 -21.26 -16.51
N VAL A 384 7.49 -21.90 -17.31
CA VAL A 384 6.07 -21.57 -17.44
C VAL A 384 5.26 -22.77 -16.92
N GLY A 385 4.44 -22.55 -15.90
CA GLY A 385 3.82 -23.59 -15.10
C GLY A 385 4.44 -23.70 -13.69
N PRO A 386 3.95 -24.60 -12.83
CA PRO A 386 2.93 -25.61 -13.11
C PRO A 386 1.51 -25.03 -13.17
N LEU A 387 0.56 -25.85 -13.63
CA LEU A 387 -0.87 -25.50 -13.75
C LEU A 387 -1.70 -25.90 -12.54
N LEU A 388 -1.47 -27.09 -11.99
CA LEU A 388 -2.29 -27.61 -10.90
C LEU A 388 -1.91 -26.96 -9.57
N LYS A 389 -2.91 -26.61 -8.77
CA LYS A 389 -2.75 -25.85 -7.52
C LYS A 389 -1.81 -26.53 -6.51
N ASN A 390 -1.92 -27.85 -6.37
CA ASN A 390 -1.02 -28.65 -5.54
C ASN A 390 0.44 -28.50 -5.98
N ASN A 391 0.71 -28.49 -7.29
CA ASN A 391 2.05 -28.31 -7.82
C ASN A 391 2.54 -26.87 -7.61
N VAL A 392 1.66 -25.86 -7.67
CA VAL A 392 2.02 -24.47 -7.33
C VAL A 392 2.40 -24.37 -5.84
N GLU A 393 1.70 -25.06 -4.95
CA GLU A 393 2.06 -25.10 -3.53
C GLU A 393 3.39 -25.82 -3.28
N GLU A 394 3.67 -26.91 -4.01
CA GLU A 394 4.98 -27.58 -3.99
C GLU A 394 6.11 -26.69 -4.53
N LEU A 395 5.85 -25.90 -5.57
CA LEU A 395 6.80 -24.93 -6.12
C LEU A 395 7.24 -23.95 -5.03
N LEU A 396 6.31 -23.44 -4.21
CA LEU A 396 6.63 -22.52 -3.12
C LEU A 396 7.45 -23.19 -2.00
N LYS A 397 7.29 -24.49 -1.80
CA LYS A 397 8.12 -25.25 -0.85
C LYS A 397 9.50 -25.59 -1.38
N SER A 398 9.70 -25.55 -2.70
CA SER A 398 10.95 -25.99 -3.35
C SER A 398 12.13 -25.02 -3.18
N ASN A 399 11.88 -23.74 -2.90
CA ASN A 399 12.89 -22.67 -2.91
C ASN A 399 13.75 -22.64 -4.19
N THR A 400 13.15 -22.97 -5.33
CA THR A 400 13.85 -22.99 -6.62
C THR A 400 14.48 -21.63 -6.95
N PRO A 401 15.72 -21.61 -7.50
CA PRO A 401 16.34 -20.38 -8.00
C PRO A 401 15.83 -19.99 -9.40
N LEU A 402 15.02 -20.83 -10.05
CA LEU A 402 14.49 -20.60 -11.39
C LEU A 402 13.50 -19.44 -11.39
N ASN A 403 13.44 -18.69 -12.50
CA ASN A 403 12.38 -17.73 -12.73
C ASN A 403 11.13 -18.47 -13.22
N VAL A 404 10.01 -18.34 -12.51
CA VAL A 404 8.80 -19.13 -12.76
C VAL A 404 7.59 -18.22 -12.97
N LEU A 405 6.87 -18.46 -14.07
CA LEU A 405 5.53 -17.96 -14.32
C LEU A 405 4.54 -19.11 -14.09
N ALA A 406 4.04 -19.24 -12.86
CA ALA A 406 3.06 -20.26 -12.51
C ALA A 406 1.73 -19.96 -13.20
N LEU A 407 1.05 -20.98 -13.73
CA LEU A 407 -0.20 -20.83 -14.49
C LEU A 407 -1.45 -20.91 -13.60
N ASN A 408 -1.25 -20.75 -12.30
CA ASN A 408 -2.27 -20.77 -11.27
C ASN A 408 -1.69 -20.10 -10.01
N GLN A 409 -2.52 -19.89 -9.00
CA GLN A 409 -2.10 -19.26 -7.75
C GLN A 409 -2.48 -20.09 -6.52
N PRO A 410 -1.67 -20.03 -5.44
CA PRO A 410 -2.03 -20.63 -4.16
C PRO A 410 -3.23 -19.90 -3.52
N GLU A 411 -3.80 -20.48 -2.46
CA GLU A 411 -4.82 -19.76 -1.67
C GLU A 411 -4.26 -18.52 -0.98
N ASN A 412 -3.02 -18.62 -0.53
CA ASN A 412 -2.28 -17.55 0.12
C ASN A 412 -1.13 -17.16 -0.78
N ILE A 413 -1.23 -16.00 -1.42
CA ILE A 413 -0.22 -15.49 -2.33
C ILE A 413 0.97 -15.00 -1.50
N GLU A 414 2.13 -15.65 -1.69
CA GLU A 414 3.41 -15.17 -1.18
C GLU A 414 4.15 -14.43 -2.31
N ASN A 415 4.62 -13.20 -2.02
CA ASN A 415 5.44 -12.46 -2.96
C ASN A 415 6.87 -12.99 -2.95
N ARG A 416 7.34 -13.52 -4.10
CA ARG A 416 8.70 -14.00 -4.28
C ARG A 416 9.31 -13.37 -5.52
N VAL A 417 10.56 -12.93 -5.40
CA VAL A 417 11.26 -12.18 -6.45
C VAL A 417 11.39 -12.92 -7.79
N ASN A 418 11.38 -14.25 -7.77
CA ASN A 418 11.54 -15.11 -8.94
C ASN A 418 10.27 -15.88 -9.33
N ILE A 419 9.11 -15.61 -8.72
CA ILE A 419 7.85 -16.31 -9.02
C ILE A 419 6.72 -15.31 -9.26
N CYS A 420 6.15 -15.37 -10.46
CA CYS A 420 4.92 -14.67 -10.83
C CYS A 420 3.78 -15.67 -10.99
N TYR A 421 2.55 -15.24 -10.71
CA TYR A 421 1.36 -16.06 -10.92
C TYR A 421 0.54 -15.45 -12.06
N PHE A 422 0.18 -16.28 -13.02
CA PHE A 422 -0.73 -15.96 -14.12
C PHE A 422 -1.90 -16.94 -14.05
N ALA A 423 -2.92 -16.58 -13.26
CA ALA A 423 -4.10 -17.40 -13.03
C ALA A 423 -5.32 -16.76 -13.69
N LEU A 424 -6.19 -17.59 -14.27
CA LEU A 424 -7.55 -17.20 -14.62
C LEU A 424 -8.42 -17.30 -13.36
N SER A 425 -8.14 -16.42 -12.40
CA SER A 425 -8.72 -16.43 -11.07
C SER A 425 -10.12 -15.81 -11.08
N PRO A 426 -11.18 -16.56 -10.69
CA PRO A 426 -12.52 -16.00 -10.53
C PRO A 426 -12.57 -14.82 -9.55
N GLU A 427 -11.66 -14.79 -8.58
CA GLU A 427 -11.52 -13.67 -7.65
C GLU A 427 -11.01 -12.41 -8.33
N ASP A 428 -10.13 -12.51 -9.32
CA ASP A 428 -9.63 -11.34 -10.07
C ASP A 428 -10.69 -10.83 -11.06
N GLU A 429 -11.42 -11.73 -11.71
CA GLU A 429 -12.58 -11.39 -12.53
C GLU A 429 -13.65 -10.66 -11.71
N ALA A 430 -13.86 -11.07 -10.45
CA ALA A 430 -14.78 -10.40 -9.55
C ALA A 430 -14.33 -8.99 -9.16
N ARG A 431 -13.03 -8.77 -9.00
CA ARG A 431 -12.46 -7.42 -8.79
C ARG A 431 -12.66 -6.55 -10.05
N ASP A 432 -12.44 -7.12 -11.23
CA ASP A 432 -12.69 -6.44 -12.50
C ASP A 432 -14.17 -6.11 -12.69
N ALA A 433 -15.07 -7.03 -12.36
CA ALA A 433 -16.51 -6.80 -12.37
C ALA A 433 -16.91 -5.66 -11.41
N ALA A 434 -16.33 -5.60 -10.22
CA ALA A 434 -16.58 -4.51 -9.26
C ALA A 434 -16.13 -3.15 -9.83
N ARG A 435 -14.93 -3.07 -10.43
CA ARG A 435 -14.45 -1.87 -11.12
C ARG A 435 -15.37 -1.47 -12.26
N HIS A 436 -15.71 -2.41 -13.13
CA HIS A 436 -16.57 -2.16 -14.28
C HIS A 436 -17.96 -1.65 -13.87
N ILE A 437 -18.59 -2.27 -12.86
CA ILE A 437 -19.88 -1.84 -12.33
C ILE A 437 -19.78 -0.43 -11.72
N ARG A 438 -18.66 -0.11 -11.07
CA ARG A 438 -18.43 1.22 -10.48
C ARG A 438 -18.29 2.29 -11.57
N ASP A 439 -17.55 1.99 -12.62
CA ASP A 439 -17.32 2.89 -13.76
C ASP A 439 -18.62 3.20 -14.51
N GLN A 440 -19.61 2.29 -14.46
CA GLN A 440 -20.98 2.54 -14.94
C GLN A 440 -21.84 3.41 -14.00
N GLY A 441 -21.28 3.91 -12.90
CA GLY A 441 -21.97 4.79 -11.94
C GLY A 441 -22.91 4.09 -10.97
N LYS A 442 -22.91 2.75 -10.93
CA LYS A 442 -23.74 1.95 -10.03
C LYS A 442 -23.29 2.07 -8.57
N GLN A 443 -24.22 1.86 -7.64
CA GLN A 443 -24.00 2.10 -6.20
C GLN A 443 -24.40 0.92 -5.32
N ALA A 444 -25.33 0.06 -5.75
CA ALA A 444 -25.94 -1.00 -4.95
C ALA A 444 -25.89 -2.36 -5.66
N PRO A 445 -24.71 -2.99 -5.79
CA PRO A 445 -24.57 -4.27 -6.46
C PRO A 445 -25.07 -5.45 -5.60
N LEU A 446 -25.67 -6.43 -6.27
CA LEU A 446 -25.98 -7.76 -5.74
C LEU A 446 -25.07 -8.81 -6.42
N VAL A 447 -24.39 -9.63 -5.63
CA VAL A 447 -23.58 -10.74 -6.13
C VAL A 447 -24.34 -12.06 -5.94
N LEU A 448 -24.62 -12.76 -7.05
CA LEU A 448 -25.18 -14.10 -7.04
C LEU A 448 -24.05 -15.13 -7.13
N ILE A 449 -23.94 -15.97 -6.12
CA ILE A 449 -22.86 -16.95 -6.01
C ILE A 449 -23.39 -18.38 -5.76
N PRO A 450 -22.67 -19.42 -6.21
CA PRO A 450 -22.98 -20.77 -5.80
C PRO A 450 -22.71 -20.94 -4.30
N ARG A 451 -23.46 -21.84 -3.65
CA ARG A 451 -23.24 -22.20 -2.25
C ARG A 451 -22.00 -23.10 -2.11
N SER A 452 -20.83 -22.50 -2.28
CA SER A 452 -19.53 -23.17 -2.23
C SER A 452 -18.45 -22.25 -1.67
N SER A 453 -17.30 -22.83 -1.29
CA SER A 453 -16.13 -22.05 -0.85
C SER A 453 -15.59 -21.12 -1.95
N LEU A 454 -15.71 -21.51 -3.22
CA LEU A 454 -15.39 -20.64 -4.35
C LEU A 454 -16.31 -19.42 -4.38
N GLY A 455 -17.63 -19.64 -4.28
CA GLY A 455 -18.60 -18.54 -4.22
C GLY A 455 -18.29 -17.56 -3.11
N ASP A 456 -17.93 -18.06 -1.93
CA ASP A 456 -17.53 -17.24 -0.79
C ASP A 456 -16.27 -16.40 -1.06
N ARG A 457 -15.24 -16.96 -1.69
CA ARG A 457 -14.02 -16.20 -2.03
C ARG A 457 -14.29 -15.13 -3.09
N VAL A 458 -15.07 -15.46 -4.11
CA VAL A 458 -15.46 -14.53 -5.19
C VAL A 458 -16.25 -13.35 -4.65
N ALA A 459 -17.26 -13.61 -3.81
CA ALA A 459 -18.05 -12.56 -3.17
C ALA A 459 -17.20 -11.66 -2.26
N ASN A 460 -16.27 -12.24 -1.49
CA ASN A 460 -15.32 -11.46 -0.69
C ASN A 460 -14.40 -10.60 -1.56
N ALA A 461 -13.86 -11.13 -2.66
CA ALA A 461 -12.98 -10.39 -3.57
C ALA A 461 -13.70 -9.20 -4.21
N PHE A 462 -14.94 -9.40 -4.68
CA PHE A 462 -15.80 -8.33 -5.19
C PHE A 462 -16.04 -7.25 -4.13
N ALA A 463 -16.48 -7.64 -2.92
CA ALA A 463 -16.85 -6.69 -1.87
C ALA A 463 -15.65 -5.88 -1.35
N GLN A 464 -14.48 -6.51 -1.22
CA GLN A 464 -13.23 -5.81 -0.87
C GLN A 464 -12.88 -4.75 -1.92
N GLU A 465 -12.95 -5.11 -3.20
CA GLU A 465 -12.63 -4.17 -4.27
C GLU A 465 -13.64 -3.02 -4.34
N TRP A 466 -14.93 -3.34 -4.22
CA TRP A 466 -16.00 -2.35 -4.15
C TRP A 466 -15.77 -1.31 -3.04
N GLN A 467 -15.38 -1.77 -1.85
CA GLN A 467 -15.06 -0.88 -0.72
C GLN A 467 -13.82 -0.02 -1.00
N LYS A 468 -12.77 -0.56 -1.63
CA LYS A 468 -11.58 0.22 -2.03
C LYS A 468 -11.94 1.35 -3.00
N LEU A 469 -12.91 1.12 -3.88
CA LEU A 469 -13.45 2.12 -4.82
C LEU A 469 -14.40 3.14 -4.15
N GLY A 470 -14.51 3.12 -2.82
CA GLY A 470 -15.41 3.97 -2.06
C GLY A 470 -16.89 3.56 -2.14
N GLY A 471 -17.17 2.34 -2.60
CA GLY A 471 -18.52 1.77 -2.65
C GLY A 471 -19.06 1.41 -1.27
N GLY A 472 -20.38 1.40 -1.14
CA GLY A 472 -21.10 1.03 0.08
C GLY A 472 -21.21 -0.49 0.30
N THR A 473 -22.27 -0.91 0.99
CA THR A 473 -22.53 -2.33 1.25
C THR A 473 -22.86 -3.09 -0.04
N VAL A 474 -22.21 -4.24 -0.24
CA VAL A 474 -22.55 -5.20 -1.29
C VAL A 474 -23.49 -6.26 -0.73
N LEU A 475 -24.54 -6.61 -1.48
CA LEU A 475 -25.42 -7.72 -1.12
C LEU A 475 -24.97 -9.00 -1.80
N GLN A 476 -25.17 -10.15 -1.15
CA GLN A 476 -25.00 -11.47 -1.74
C GLN A 476 -26.28 -12.29 -1.68
N GLN A 477 -26.49 -13.09 -2.70
CA GLN A 477 -27.49 -14.15 -2.72
C GLN A 477 -26.81 -15.46 -3.13
N LYS A 478 -27.03 -16.52 -2.33
CA LYS A 478 -26.46 -17.83 -2.62
C LYS A 478 -27.50 -18.72 -3.29
N PHE A 479 -27.15 -19.35 -4.41
CA PHE A 479 -27.96 -20.39 -5.02
C PHE A 479 -27.31 -21.78 -4.78
N GLY A 480 -28.13 -22.83 -4.78
CA GLY A 480 -27.63 -24.21 -4.69
C GLY A 480 -27.08 -24.67 -6.02
N SER A 481 -27.77 -25.61 -6.68
CA SER A 481 -27.39 -26.04 -8.02
C SER A 481 -27.93 -25.10 -9.11
N THR A 482 -27.35 -25.18 -10.31
CA THR A 482 -27.91 -24.55 -11.52
C THR A 482 -29.32 -25.05 -11.83
N SER A 483 -29.66 -26.30 -11.45
CA SER A 483 -31.01 -26.85 -11.58
C SER A 483 -32.00 -26.19 -10.61
N GLU A 484 -31.61 -25.93 -9.37
CA GLU A 484 -32.43 -25.18 -8.40
C GLU A 484 -32.65 -23.73 -8.86
N LEU A 485 -31.61 -23.07 -9.36
CA LEU A 485 -31.71 -21.72 -9.91
C LEU A 485 -32.66 -21.69 -11.11
N ARG A 486 -32.52 -22.64 -12.05
CA ARG A 486 -33.40 -22.77 -13.22
C ARG A 486 -34.84 -23.07 -12.81
N ALA A 487 -35.06 -23.94 -11.83
CA ALA A 487 -36.40 -24.24 -11.31
C ALA A 487 -37.06 -23.02 -10.68
N GLY A 488 -36.29 -22.21 -9.92
CA GLY A 488 -36.78 -20.96 -9.32
C GLY A 488 -37.13 -19.88 -10.35
N VAL A 489 -36.36 -19.78 -11.44
CA VAL A 489 -36.64 -18.86 -12.56
C VAL A 489 -37.86 -19.32 -13.36
N ASN A 490 -37.93 -20.61 -13.71
CA ASN A 490 -39.02 -21.17 -14.51
C ASN A 490 -40.35 -21.29 -13.74
N GLY A 491 -40.31 -21.24 -12.40
CA GLY A 491 -41.50 -21.25 -11.54
C GLY A 491 -42.26 -19.91 -11.47
N GLY A 492 -41.88 -18.90 -12.25
CA GLY A 492 -42.56 -17.60 -12.33
C GLY A 492 -42.18 -16.59 -11.23
N SER A 493 -41.37 -17.01 -10.25
CA SER A 493 -40.86 -16.15 -9.16
C SER A 493 -39.64 -15.29 -9.54
N GLY A 494 -38.93 -15.63 -10.64
CA GLY A 494 -37.72 -14.93 -11.05
C GLY A 494 -36.59 -14.99 -10.02
N ILE A 495 -35.55 -14.16 -10.22
CA ILE A 495 -34.47 -13.95 -9.25
C ILE A 495 -34.85 -12.77 -8.37
N ALA A 496 -35.04 -13.00 -7.07
CA ALA A 496 -35.27 -11.92 -6.12
C ALA A 496 -34.06 -10.98 -6.06
N LEU A 497 -34.26 -9.67 -6.30
CA LEU A 497 -33.21 -8.64 -6.20
C LEU A 497 -32.95 -8.23 -4.74
N THR A 498 -32.76 -9.22 -3.88
CA THR A 498 -32.54 -9.06 -2.44
C THR A 498 -31.43 -10.01 -2.00
N GLY A 499 -30.67 -9.63 -1.00
CA GLY A 499 -29.59 -10.45 -0.48
C GLY A 499 -29.19 -10.05 0.94
N SER A 500 -28.25 -10.80 1.50
CA SER A 500 -27.62 -10.49 2.79
C SER A 500 -26.37 -9.65 2.55
N PRO A 501 -26.01 -8.72 3.45
CA PRO A 501 -24.80 -7.92 3.29
C PRO A 501 -23.54 -8.80 3.38
N ILE A 502 -22.56 -8.54 2.51
CA ILE A 502 -21.22 -9.13 2.60
C ILE A 502 -20.40 -8.32 3.62
N THR A 503 -19.81 -8.99 4.61
CA THR A 503 -18.79 -8.38 5.47
C THR A 503 -17.42 -8.87 4.99
N PRO A 504 -16.63 -8.03 4.30
CA PRO A 504 -15.35 -8.46 3.75
C PRO A 504 -14.41 -8.89 4.87
N ARG A 505 -13.83 -10.09 4.76
CA ARG A 505 -12.78 -10.53 5.68
C ARG A 505 -11.50 -9.75 5.34
N ALA A 506 -10.88 -9.08 6.32
CA ALA A 506 -9.61 -8.39 6.10
C ALA A 506 -8.51 -9.41 5.74
N THR A 507 -7.81 -9.20 4.64
CA THR A 507 -6.57 -9.93 4.32
C THR A 507 -5.45 -9.31 5.16
N THR A 508 -4.87 -10.09 6.07
CA THR A 508 -3.67 -9.69 6.83
C THR A 508 -2.47 -9.66 5.92
N ASP A 509 -2.23 -8.52 5.26
CA ASP A 509 -0.93 -8.19 4.70
C ASP A 509 -0.22 -7.29 5.72
N SER A 510 0.45 -7.93 6.69
CA SER A 510 1.50 -7.39 7.57
C SER A 510 1.70 -8.34 8.74
N GLY A 511 2.89 -8.94 8.85
CA GLY A 511 3.31 -9.63 10.05
C GLY A 511 3.43 -8.66 11.22
N MET A 512 2.44 -8.61 12.10
CA MET A 512 2.59 -8.24 13.50
C MET A 512 1.52 -8.97 14.32
N THR A 513 2.00 -9.91 15.14
CA THR A 513 1.23 -10.56 16.19
C THR A 513 0.89 -9.53 17.25
N THR A 514 -0.41 -9.28 17.49
CA THR A 514 -0.89 -8.85 18.81
C THR A 514 -2.21 -9.55 19.10
N ASN A 515 -2.15 -10.49 20.05
CA ASN A 515 -3.31 -11.08 20.69
C ASN A 515 -4.01 -10.03 21.55
N ASN A 516 -5.30 -9.78 21.32
CA ASN A 516 -6.20 -9.43 22.42
C ASN A 516 -7.66 -9.81 22.08
N PRO A 517 -8.37 -10.58 22.94
CA PRO A 517 -9.76 -10.96 22.72
C PRO A 517 -10.68 -9.92 23.34
N THR A 518 -11.57 -9.28 22.56
CA THR A 518 -12.70 -8.55 23.13
C THR A 518 -13.95 -8.68 22.26
N LEU A 519 -14.89 -9.47 22.79
CA LEU A 519 -16.36 -9.40 22.70
C LEU A 519 -16.96 -8.99 21.35
N GLN A 520 -17.20 -10.00 20.51
CA GLN A 520 -18.22 -9.93 19.46
C GLN A 520 -19.60 -9.87 20.13
N THR A 521 -20.27 -8.73 20.01
CA THR A 521 -21.72 -8.67 20.19
C THR A 521 -22.35 -9.17 18.90
N THR A 522 -23.16 -10.22 18.99
CA THR A 522 -23.96 -10.75 17.87
C THR A 522 -25.07 -9.74 17.57
N PRO A 523 -25.13 -9.10 16.40
CA PRO A 523 -26.29 -8.30 16.03
C PRO A 523 -27.45 -9.26 15.72
N THR A 524 -28.59 -9.04 16.37
CA THR A 524 -29.86 -9.72 16.10
C THR A 524 -30.39 -9.37 14.70
N ASP A 525 -31.06 -10.33 14.07
CA ASP A 525 -31.56 -10.35 12.67
C ASP A 525 -32.47 -9.17 12.25
N ASP A 526 -32.83 -8.25 13.15
CA ASP A 526 -33.78 -7.15 12.89
C ASP A 526 -33.14 -5.79 12.54
N GLN A 527 -31.80 -5.67 12.47
CA GLN A 527 -31.13 -4.37 12.19
C GLN A 527 -30.79 -4.06 10.73
N PHE A 528 -31.17 -4.89 9.77
CA PHE A 528 -30.90 -4.64 8.34
C PHE A 528 -32.16 -4.68 7.47
N THR A 529 -33.24 -4.05 7.93
CA THR A 529 -34.32 -3.65 7.03
C THR A 529 -34.19 -2.14 6.78
N ASN A 530 -34.05 -1.77 5.50
CA ASN A 530 -34.13 -0.39 4.98
C ASN A 530 -32.91 0.53 5.11
N ASN A 531 -31.72 0.11 4.65
CA ASN A 531 -30.69 1.06 4.19
C ASN A 531 -29.99 0.68 2.87
N GLY A 532 -30.40 -0.40 2.20
CA GLY A 532 -29.93 -0.73 0.86
C GLY A 532 -30.79 -0.02 -0.19
N GLY A 533 -30.20 0.86 -0.98
CA GLY A 533 -30.84 1.33 -2.21
C GLY A 533 -31.29 0.15 -3.08
N ARG A 534 -32.30 0.35 -3.93
CA ARG A 534 -32.72 -0.66 -4.91
C ARG A 534 -31.48 -1.20 -5.63
N VAL A 535 -31.33 -2.52 -5.66
CA VAL A 535 -30.25 -3.19 -6.42
C VAL A 535 -30.24 -2.64 -7.84
N ASP A 536 -29.11 -2.09 -8.26
CA ASP A 536 -28.96 -1.40 -9.54
C ASP A 536 -27.97 -2.10 -10.50
N ALA A 537 -27.32 -3.16 -10.03
CA ALA A 537 -26.46 -4.07 -10.78
C ALA A 537 -26.47 -5.47 -10.16
N VAL A 538 -26.34 -6.50 -11.00
CA VAL A 538 -26.22 -7.89 -10.57
C VAL A 538 -24.98 -8.51 -11.21
N TYR A 539 -24.10 -9.09 -10.40
CA TYR A 539 -22.97 -9.90 -10.86
C TYR A 539 -23.25 -11.36 -10.54
N ILE A 540 -23.27 -12.23 -11.55
CA ILE A 540 -23.64 -13.65 -11.41
C ILE A 540 -22.40 -14.50 -11.64
N VAL A 541 -22.08 -15.35 -10.66
CA VAL A 541 -21.01 -16.33 -10.72
C VAL A 541 -21.66 -17.68 -10.99
N ALA A 542 -21.48 -18.25 -12.17
CA ALA A 542 -22.14 -19.48 -12.62
C ALA A 542 -21.21 -20.69 -12.59
#